data_AF-A0A1B3XLL1-F1
#
_entry.id   AF-A0A1B3XLL1-F1
#
_cell.length_a   1.000
_cell.length_b   1.000
_cell.length_c   1.000
_cell.angle_alpha   90.00
_cell.angle_beta   90.00
_cell.angle_gamma   90.00
#
_symmetry.space_group_name_H-M   'P 1'
#
loop_
_entity.id
_entity.type
_entity.pdbx_description
1 polymer ?
#
loop_
_entity_poly.entity_id
_entity_poly.type
_entity_poly.pdbx_seq_one_letter_code
_entity_poly.pdbx_strand_id
1 'polypeptide(L)'
;MSKFVVACLASILLFLGGGFTASAEGLHREEALNLVKDALENQGSISEEVRTKEAINAKLQKHFTDDFIKKFVQANVVEAEGGYTAFGSDFAPYYIPFFSYDENTEVVYGTNGEVIYVQEEFPDTEDGPVSSGKHVESVTLIKENDVWKVKDVKFEGEKSK
;
A
#
# COMPACT_ATOMS: atom_id res chain seq x y z
N MET A 1 55.60 -21.87 0.37
CA MET A 1 54.24 -21.50 -0.08
C MET A 1 53.28 -21.69 1.08
N SER A 2 53.04 -20.69 1.93
CA SER A 2 52.17 -20.91 3.10
C SER A 2 51.60 -19.65 3.77
N LYS A 3 52.20 -18.46 3.62
CA LYS A 3 51.73 -17.26 4.36
C LYS A 3 50.75 -16.37 3.58
N PHE A 4 50.78 -16.38 2.25
CA PHE A 4 49.91 -15.52 1.42
C PHE A 4 48.52 -16.13 1.16
N VAL A 5 48.39 -17.45 1.15
CA VAL A 5 47.11 -18.13 0.87
C VAL A 5 46.15 -18.01 2.06
N VAL A 6 46.68 -18.03 3.29
CA VAL A 6 45.88 -17.88 4.52
C VAL A 6 45.31 -16.46 4.66
N ALA A 7 46.05 -15.44 4.21
CA ALA A 7 45.60 -14.05 4.24
C ALA A 7 44.45 -13.77 3.25
N CYS A 8 44.46 -14.39 2.06
CA CYS A 8 43.37 -14.22 1.08
C CYS A 8 42.06 -14.90 1.53
N LEU A 9 42.12 -16.02 2.25
CA LEU A 9 40.95 -16.71 2.78
C LEU A 9 40.27 -15.94 3.93
N ALA A 10 41.04 -15.23 4.76
CA ALA A 10 40.49 -14.40 5.83
C ALA A 10 39.73 -13.16 5.30
N SER A 11 40.17 -12.58 4.18
CA SER A 11 39.53 -11.40 3.57
C SER A 11 38.19 -11.72 2.89
N ILE A 12 38.00 -12.95 2.40
CA ILE A 12 36.74 -13.37 1.76
C ILE A 12 35.64 -13.61 2.82
N LEU A 13 36.02 -14.07 4.02
CA LEU A 13 35.09 -14.28 5.13
C LEU A 13 34.50 -12.98 5.70
N LEU A 14 35.21 -11.86 5.61
CA LEU A 14 34.73 -10.56 6.09
C LEU A 14 33.68 -9.92 5.16
N PHE A 15 33.65 -10.29 3.87
CA PHE A 15 32.61 -9.84 2.94
C PHE A 15 31.31 -10.66 3.02
N LEU A 16 31.36 -11.86 3.60
CA LEU A 16 30.18 -12.71 3.79
C LEU A 16 29.35 -12.37 5.04
N GLY A 17 29.88 -11.51 5.93
CA GLY A 17 29.21 -11.11 7.18
C GLY A 17 28.40 -9.80 7.10
N GLY A 18 28.36 -9.13 5.95
CA GLY A 18 27.80 -7.77 5.80
C GLY A 18 26.32 -7.68 5.44
N GLY A 19 25.51 -8.70 5.79
CA GLY A 19 24.11 -8.78 5.39
C GLY A 19 23.15 -9.10 6.53
N PHE A 20 23.43 -8.65 7.75
CA PHE A 20 22.35 -8.56 8.74
C PHE A 20 21.58 -7.28 8.45
N THR A 21 20.50 -7.39 7.68
CA THR A 21 19.43 -6.40 7.80
C THR A 21 18.94 -6.54 9.24
N ALA A 22 19.19 -5.51 10.05
CA ALA A 22 18.53 -5.41 11.32
C ALA A 22 17.03 -5.37 11.00
N SER A 23 16.31 -6.47 11.24
CA SER A 23 14.86 -6.44 11.21
C SER A 23 14.44 -5.58 12.40
N ALA A 24 14.23 -4.29 12.14
CA ALA A 24 13.25 -3.55 12.91
C ALA A 24 11.92 -4.26 12.65
N GLU A 25 11.23 -4.74 13.68
CA GLU A 25 9.90 -5.34 13.55
C GLU A 25 8.92 -4.27 13.03
N GLY A 26 8.81 -4.11 11.71
CA GLY A 26 7.97 -3.09 11.08
C GLY A 26 8.34 -2.81 9.62
N LEU A 27 7.47 -2.13 8.89
CA LEU A 27 7.82 -1.55 7.59
C LEU A 27 8.58 -0.25 7.83
N HIS A 28 9.65 -0.01 7.08
CA HIS A 28 10.21 1.33 6.95
C HIS A 28 9.33 2.21 6.06
N ARG A 29 9.54 3.53 6.12
CA ARG A 29 8.74 4.53 5.39
C ARG A 29 8.55 4.15 3.92
N GLU A 30 9.65 3.92 3.21
CA GLU A 30 9.62 3.60 1.78
C GLU A 30 8.88 2.29 1.50
N GLU A 31 8.97 1.30 2.39
CA GLU A 31 8.27 0.03 2.22
C GLU A 31 6.76 0.21 2.43
N ALA A 32 6.34 1.05 3.38
CA ALA A 32 4.94 1.38 3.59
C ALA A 32 4.35 2.17 2.40
N LEU A 33 5.10 3.14 1.87
CA LEU A 33 4.68 3.89 0.68
C LEU A 33 4.57 3.00 -0.55
N ASN A 34 5.57 2.15 -0.80
CA ASN A 34 5.54 1.22 -1.93
C ASN A 34 4.39 0.22 -1.81
N LEU A 35 4.11 -0.31 -0.61
CA LEU A 35 2.96 -1.18 -0.40
C LEU A 35 1.65 -0.50 -0.78
N VAL A 36 1.44 0.74 -0.35
CA VAL A 36 0.21 1.50 -0.67
C VAL A 36 0.13 1.82 -2.16
N LYS A 37 1.25 2.19 -2.79
CA LYS A 37 1.32 2.45 -4.23
C LYS A 37 1.01 1.19 -5.06
N ASP A 38 1.63 0.07 -4.72
CA ASP A 38 1.39 -1.23 -5.38
C ASP A 38 -0.07 -1.67 -5.21
N ALA A 39 -0.66 -1.40 -4.04
CA ALA A 39 -2.05 -1.66 -3.76
C ALA A 39 -2.99 -0.80 -4.63
N LEU A 40 -2.68 0.49 -4.84
CA LEU A 40 -3.42 1.37 -5.74
C LEU A 40 -3.36 0.88 -7.20
N GLU A 41 -2.16 0.52 -7.68
CA GLU A 41 -1.98 -0.05 -9.03
C GLU A 41 -2.74 -1.39 -9.18
N ASN A 42 -2.80 -2.18 -8.11
CA ASN A 42 -3.57 -3.41 -8.07
C ASN A 42 -5.08 -3.17 -8.20
N GLN A 43 -5.62 -2.12 -7.57
CA GLN A 43 -7.02 -1.71 -7.73
C GLN A 43 -7.29 -1.19 -9.15
N GLY A 44 -6.42 -0.32 -9.66
CA GLY A 44 -6.56 0.26 -11.00
C GLY A 44 -6.59 -0.81 -12.10
N SER A 45 -5.71 -1.80 -12.01
CA SER A 45 -5.62 -2.87 -13.02
C SER A 45 -6.84 -3.80 -13.09
N ILE A 46 -7.83 -3.67 -12.20
CA ILE A 46 -9.12 -4.38 -12.33
C ILE A 46 -9.91 -3.87 -13.54
N SER A 47 -9.73 -2.59 -13.93
CA SER A 47 -10.42 -1.99 -15.07
C SER A 47 -9.82 -2.38 -16.43
N GLU A 48 -8.62 -2.98 -16.46
CA GLU A 48 -7.87 -3.27 -17.70
C GLU A 48 -8.43 -4.44 -18.50
N GLU A 49 -9.04 -5.42 -17.82
CA GLU A 49 -9.61 -6.62 -18.45
C GLU A 49 -10.71 -7.22 -17.57
N VAL A 50 -11.67 -7.88 -18.24
CA VAL A 50 -12.76 -8.61 -17.60
C VAL A 50 -12.23 -9.91 -16.99
N ARG A 51 -12.63 -10.21 -15.76
CA ARG A 51 -12.16 -11.37 -14.98
C ARG A 51 -13.30 -12.04 -14.21
N THR A 52 -13.08 -13.24 -13.68
CA THR A 52 -14.02 -13.82 -12.70
C THR A 52 -13.92 -13.11 -11.36
N LYS A 53 -14.96 -13.19 -10.51
CA LYS A 53 -14.90 -12.62 -9.16
C LYS A 53 -13.78 -13.23 -8.33
N GLU A 54 -13.53 -14.53 -8.48
CA GLU A 54 -12.48 -15.25 -7.77
C GLU A 54 -11.11 -14.72 -8.15
N ALA A 55 -10.87 -14.44 -9.45
CA ALA A 55 -9.63 -13.85 -9.92
C ALA A 55 -9.43 -12.41 -9.40
N ILE A 56 -10.49 -11.59 -9.34
CA ILE A 56 -10.44 -10.25 -8.74
C ILE A 56 -10.10 -10.34 -7.24
N ASN A 57 -10.80 -11.20 -6.49
CA ASN A 57 -10.54 -11.41 -5.06
C ASN A 57 -9.08 -11.87 -4.82
N ALA A 58 -8.60 -12.86 -5.56
CA ALA A 58 -7.23 -13.37 -5.41
C ALA A 58 -6.17 -12.31 -5.75
N LYS A 59 -6.45 -11.43 -6.72
CA LYS A 59 -5.57 -10.31 -7.08
C LYS A 59 -5.47 -9.29 -5.94
N LEU A 60 -6.60 -8.96 -5.30
CA LEU A 60 -6.68 -8.01 -4.20
C LEU A 60 -6.11 -8.58 -2.87
N GLN A 61 -6.27 -9.89 -2.61
CA GLN A 61 -5.82 -10.53 -1.37
C GLN A 61 -4.33 -10.36 -1.05
N LYS A 62 -3.51 -10.03 -2.05
CA LYS A 62 -2.09 -9.72 -1.88
C LYS A 62 -1.84 -8.47 -1.03
N HIS A 63 -2.72 -7.48 -1.12
CA HIS A 63 -2.52 -6.18 -0.49
C HIS A 63 -3.63 -5.80 0.49
N PHE A 64 -4.81 -6.41 0.39
CA PHE A 64 -6.00 -5.99 1.13
C PHE A 64 -6.48 -7.07 2.10
N THR A 65 -7.00 -6.62 3.24
CA THR A 65 -7.73 -7.49 4.18
C THR A 65 -9.01 -8.01 3.55
N ASP A 66 -9.49 -9.18 3.95
CA ASP A 66 -10.70 -9.78 3.35
C ASP A 66 -11.94 -8.87 3.53
N ASP A 67 -12.03 -8.18 4.67
CA ASP A 67 -13.09 -7.22 4.98
C ASP A 67 -13.07 -6.01 4.03
N PHE A 68 -11.87 -5.51 3.70
CA PHE A 68 -11.70 -4.43 2.73
C PHE A 68 -12.13 -4.88 1.34
N ILE A 69 -11.68 -6.07 0.91
CA ILE A 69 -12.00 -6.64 -0.41
C ILE A 69 -13.50 -6.75 -0.59
N LYS A 70 -14.21 -7.24 0.42
CA LYS A 70 -15.67 -7.36 0.39
C LYS A 70 -16.34 -6.00 0.13
N LYS A 71 -15.93 -4.94 0.82
CA LYS A 71 -16.46 -3.58 0.64
C LYS A 71 -16.12 -3.02 -0.75
N PHE A 72 -14.87 -3.18 -1.18
CA PHE A 72 -14.40 -2.70 -2.48
C PHE A 72 -15.16 -3.38 -3.64
N VAL A 73 -15.26 -4.71 -3.61
CA VAL A 73 -15.96 -5.49 -4.64
C VAL A 73 -17.45 -5.12 -4.67
N GLN A 74 -18.08 -4.97 -3.51
CA GLN A 74 -19.49 -4.57 -3.44
C GLN A 74 -19.74 -3.18 -4.03
N ALA A 75 -18.83 -2.24 -3.83
CA ALA A 75 -19.02 -0.85 -4.26
C ALA A 75 -18.63 -0.60 -5.72
N ASN A 76 -17.58 -1.25 -6.22
CA ASN A 76 -16.94 -0.85 -7.48
C ASN A 76 -16.99 -1.93 -8.57
N VAL A 77 -17.11 -3.21 -8.21
CA VAL A 77 -17.04 -4.30 -9.19
C VAL A 77 -18.43 -4.58 -9.76
N VAL A 78 -18.55 -4.48 -11.07
CA VAL A 78 -19.78 -4.66 -11.84
C VAL A 78 -19.66 -5.82 -12.81
N GLU A 79 -20.81 -6.36 -13.22
CA GLU A 79 -20.88 -7.39 -14.26
C GLU A 79 -20.71 -6.77 -15.66
N ALA A 80 -19.92 -7.41 -16.50
CA ALA A 80 -19.68 -7.06 -17.89
C ALA A 80 -19.76 -8.31 -18.76
N GLU A 81 -19.77 -8.14 -20.09
CA GLU A 81 -19.78 -9.28 -21.00
C GLU A 81 -18.54 -10.17 -20.74
N GLY A 82 -18.78 -11.43 -20.36
CA GLY A 82 -17.73 -12.41 -20.08
C GLY A 82 -17.17 -12.40 -18.64
N GLY A 83 -17.70 -11.59 -17.71
CA GLY A 83 -17.27 -11.62 -16.31
C GLY A 83 -17.52 -10.32 -15.54
N TYR A 84 -16.51 -9.85 -14.82
CA TYR A 84 -16.58 -8.70 -13.92
C TYR A 84 -15.39 -7.75 -14.12
N THR A 85 -15.62 -6.47 -13.86
CA THR A 85 -14.59 -5.41 -13.89
C THR A 85 -14.99 -4.25 -12.97
N ALA A 86 -14.16 -3.21 -12.87
CA ALA A 86 -14.45 -1.97 -12.16
C ALA A 86 -14.18 -0.80 -13.11
N PHE A 87 -15.21 -0.09 -13.55
CA PHE A 87 -15.04 1.07 -14.42
C PHE A 87 -14.58 2.29 -13.61
N GLY A 88 -13.80 3.16 -14.24
CA GLY A 88 -13.46 4.46 -13.66
C GLY A 88 -14.74 5.25 -13.35
N SER A 89 -14.76 5.91 -12.20
CA SER A 89 -15.93 6.64 -11.70
C SER A 89 -15.46 7.91 -10.99
N ASP A 90 -16.20 9.00 -11.17
CA ASP A 90 -16.02 10.24 -10.39
C ASP A 90 -16.35 10.03 -8.90
N PHE A 91 -17.06 8.94 -8.58
CA PHE A 91 -17.28 8.47 -7.22
C PHE A 91 -16.73 7.04 -7.09
N ALA A 92 -15.57 6.91 -6.46
CA ALA A 92 -14.81 5.66 -6.37
C ALA A 92 -14.58 5.23 -4.91
N PRO A 93 -15.63 4.78 -4.18
CA PRO A 93 -15.50 4.38 -2.78
C PRO A 93 -14.42 3.31 -2.60
N TYR A 94 -13.69 3.37 -1.49
CA TYR A 94 -12.68 2.37 -1.13
C TYR A 94 -11.48 2.28 -2.10
N TYR A 95 -11.31 3.20 -3.05
CA TYR A 95 -10.03 3.34 -3.73
C TYR A 95 -8.99 3.98 -2.82
N ILE A 96 -7.72 3.61 -2.99
CA ILE A 96 -6.62 4.31 -2.35
C ILE A 96 -6.52 5.72 -2.96
N PRO A 97 -6.38 6.77 -2.13
CA PRO A 97 -6.08 8.13 -2.58
C PRO A 97 -4.90 8.23 -3.54
N PHE A 98 -4.96 9.19 -4.46
CA PHE A 98 -3.84 9.55 -5.32
C PHE A 98 -2.85 10.46 -4.58
N PHE A 99 -2.18 9.90 -3.57
CA PHE A 99 -1.08 10.58 -2.86
C PHE A 99 0.06 10.97 -3.81
N SER A 100 0.87 11.96 -3.42
CA SER A 100 2.08 12.35 -4.15
C SER A 100 3.19 11.28 -4.06
N TYR A 101 3.19 10.49 -2.99
CA TYR A 101 4.26 9.57 -2.58
C TYR A 101 5.63 10.23 -2.43
N ASP A 102 5.65 11.53 -2.14
CA ASP A 102 6.86 12.32 -1.87
C ASP A 102 6.94 12.74 -0.40
N GLU A 103 7.65 13.81 -0.08
CA GLU A 103 7.76 14.38 1.27
C GLU A 103 6.42 14.84 1.87
N ASN A 104 5.40 15.08 1.05
CA ASN A 104 4.05 15.45 1.50
C ASN A 104 3.23 14.25 1.96
N THR A 105 3.61 13.03 1.58
CA THR A 105 2.98 11.80 2.07
C THR A 105 3.68 11.32 3.34
N GLU A 106 2.93 11.33 4.45
CA GLU A 106 3.43 10.97 5.76
C GLU A 106 3.15 9.51 6.10
N VAL A 107 4.10 8.89 6.80
CA VAL A 107 3.96 7.56 7.39
C VAL A 107 3.99 7.70 8.91
N VAL A 108 2.86 7.45 9.56
CA VAL A 108 2.69 7.53 11.02
C VAL A 108 2.57 6.13 11.60
N TYR A 109 3.46 5.81 12.54
CA TYR A 109 3.47 4.51 13.23
C TYR A 109 2.63 4.60 14.50
N GLY A 110 1.63 3.74 14.63
CA GLY A 110 0.83 3.64 15.84
C GLY A 110 1.65 3.21 17.06
N THR A 111 1.09 3.42 18.26
CA THR A 111 1.79 3.32 19.56
C THR A 111 2.51 1.98 19.83
N ASN A 112 2.15 0.91 19.13
CA ASN A 112 2.73 -0.43 19.29
C ASN A 112 3.29 -1.05 18.00
N GLY A 113 3.40 -0.28 16.90
CA GLY A 113 3.87 -0.81 15.61
C GLY A 113 2.93 -1.82 14.93
N GLU A 114 1.71 -2.02 15.45
CA GLU A 114 0.67 -2.90 14.88
C GLU A 114 -0.14 -2.24 13.76
N VAL A 115 -0.09 -0.91 13.70
CA VAL A 115 -0.84 -0.08 12.75
C VAL A 115 0.10 0.95 12.16
N ILE A 116 0.01 1.13 10.84
CA ILE A 116 0.70 2.20 10.12
C ILE A 116 -0.35 3.01 9.37
N TYR A 117 -0.27 4.32 9.44
CA TYR A 117 -1.08 5.22 8.65
C TYR A 117 -0.21 5.83 7.56
N VAL A 118 -0.64 5.74 6.30
CA VAL A 118 -0.09 6.49 5.18
C VAL A 118 -1.09 7.58 4.85
N GLN A 119 -0.72 8.85 4.98
CA GLN A 119 -1.67 9.96 4.90
C GLN A 119 -1.08 11.17 4.20
N GLU A 120 -1.94 11.97 3.60
CA GLU A 120 -1.57 13.22 2.93
C GLU A 120 -2.65 14.28 3.18
N GLU A 121 -2.21 15.53 3.34
CA GLU A 121 -3.10 16.67 3.43
C GLU A 121 -3.33 17.24 2.03
N PHE A 122 -4.57 17.18 1.56
CA PHE A 122 -4.96 17.73 0.28
C PHE A 122 -5.35 19.21 0.46
N PRO A 123 -4.84 20.11 -0.41
CA PRO A 123 -5.18 21.52 -0.36
C PRO A 123 -6.65 21.75 -0.73
N ASP A 124 -7.17 22.92 -0.36
CA ASP A 124 -8.47 23.35 -0.85
C ASP A 124 -8.43 23.49 -2.39
N THR A 125 -9.33 22.80 -3.08
CA THR A 125 -9.45 22.88 -4.53
C THR A 125 -10.71 23.65 -4.88
N GLU A 126 -10.55 24.92 -5.25
CA GLU A 126 -11.65 25.73 -5.83
C GLU A 126 -11.79 25.54 -7.35
N ASP A 127 -10.77 24.96 -8.00
CA ASP A 127 -10.72 24.75 -9.44
C ASP A 127 -11.26 23.35 -9.83
N GLY A 128 -12.53 23.28 -10.22
CA GLY A 128 -13.16 22.05 -10.72
C GLY A 128 -14.69 22.07 -10.57
N PRO A 129 -15.41 21.06 -11.12
CA PRO A 129 -16.86 20.94 -10.94
C PRO A 129 -17.26 20.59 -9.49
N VAL A 130 -16.30 20.19 -8.66
CA VAL A 130 -16.48 19.83 -7.25
C VAL A 130 -15.43 20.60 -6.45
N SER A 131 -15.87 21.44 -5.52
CA SER A 131 -14.99 22.08 -4.55
C SER A 131 -14.80 21.17 -3.34
N SER A 132 -13.57 20.94 -2.92
CA SER A 132 -13.25 20.18 -1.72
C SER A 132 -12.39 21.04 -0.81
N GLY A 133 -12.83 21.25 0.43
CA GLY A 133 -12.06 22.01 1.41
C GLY A 133 -10.80 21.26 1.81
N LYS A 134 -9.85 21.94 2.46
CA LYS A 134 -8.64 21.29 3.01
C LYS A 134 -9.01 20.07 3.86
N HIS A 135 -8.45 18.90 3.55
CA HIS A 135 -8.75 17.64 4.25
C HIS A 135 -7.54 16.72 4.28
N VAL A 136 -7.57 15.71 5.14
CA VAL A 136 -6.57 14.65 5.18
C VAL A 136 -7.21 13.36 4.71
N GLU A 137 -6.57 12.73 3.73
CA GLU A 137 -6.89 11.37 3.34
C GLU A 137 -5.87 10.40 3.93
N SER A 138 -6.30 9.19 4.27
CA SER A 138 -5.42 8.21 4.92
C SER A 138 -5.74 6.77 4.53
N VAL A 139 -4.69 5.96 4.46
CA VAL A 139 -4.71 4.51 4.33
C VAL A 139 -4.22 3.91 5.64
N THR A 140 -4.99 2.98 6.19
CA THR A 140 -4.61 2.24 7.40
C THR A 140 -4.07 0.87 7.01
N LEU A 141 -2.83 0.58 7.40
CA LEU A 141 -2.20 -0.73 7.27
C LEU A 141 -2.24 -1.47 8.60
N ILE A 142 -2.51 -2.78 8.55
CA ILE A 142 -2.37 -3.70 9.68
C ILE A 142 -1.60 -4.95 9.26
N LYS A 143 -1.11 -5.71 10.23
CA LYS A 143 -0.49 -7.00 10.00
C LYS A 143 -1.49 -8.14 10.17
N GLU A 144 -1.68 -8.96 9.13
CA GLU A 144 -2.45 -10.21 9.15
C GLU A 144 -1.53 -11.36 8.75
N ASN A 145 -1.37 -12.37 9.60
CA ASN A 145 -0.48 -13.52 9.36
C ASN A 145 0.93 -13.11 8.91
N ASP A 146 1.53 -12.16 9.64
CA ASP A 146 2.85 -11.57 9.37
C ASP A 146 3.00 -10.78 8.06
N VAL A 147 1.89 -10.53 7.34
CA VAL A 147 1.87 -9.72 6.12
C VAL A 147 1.12 -8.42 6.37
N TRP A 148 1.72 -7.30 6.00
CA TRP A 148 1.05 -6.00 6.05
C TRP A 148 0.02 -5.86 4.94
N LYS A 149 -1.17 -5.37 5.29
CA LYS A 149 -2.31 -5.22 4.39
C LYS A 149 -3.08 -3.95 4.67
N VAL A 150 -3.70 -3.41 3.63
CA VAL A 150 -4.65 -2.30 3.69
C VAL A 150 -5.94 -2.78 4.36
N LYS A 151 -6.25 -2.16 5.50
CA LYS A 151 -7.46 -2.37 6.29
C LYS A 151 -8.56 -1.40 5.90
N ASP A 152 -8.21 -0.15 5.66
CA ASP A 152 -9.18 0.94 5.54
C ASP A 152 -8.61 2.11 4.73
N VAL A 153 -9.51 2.88 4.12
CA VAL A 153 -9.20 4.17 3.48
C VAL A 153 -10.21 5.22 3.95
N LYS A 154 -9.74 6.44 4.21
CA LYS A 154 -10.56 7.57 4.63
C LYS A 154 -10.25 8.77 3.77
N PHE A 155 -11.30 9.40 3.24
CA PHE A 155 -11.23 10.59 2.37
C PHE A 155 -11.42 11.90 3.14
N GLU A 156 -11.88 11.82 4.39
CA GLU A 156 -11.96 12.97 5.29
C GLU A 156 -11.63 12.48 6.71
N GLY A 157 -10.67 13.13 7.36
CA GLY A 157 -10.28 12.77 8.72
C GLY A 157 -9.38 13.79 9.39
N GLU A 158 -9.19 13.61 10.69
CA GLU A 158 -8.12 14.29 11.41
C GLU A 158 -6.80 13.58 11.14
N LYS A 159 -5.73 14.38 11.03
CA LYS A 159 -4.37 13.87 10.89
C LYS A 159 -4.01 12.97 12.05
N SER A 160 -3.57 11.74 11.76
CA SER A 160 -3.04 10.84 12.79
C SER A 160 -1.74 11.42 13.35
N LYS A 161 -1.57 11.31 14.67
CA LYS A 161 -0.43 11.86 15.42
C LYS A 161 0.40 10.76 16.06
#